data_AF-A0A2M7T0L6-F1
#
_entry.id   AF-A0A2M7T0L6-F1
#
_cell.length_a   1.000
_cell.length_b   1.000
_cell.length_c   1.000
_cell.angle_alpha   90.00
_cell.angle_beta   90.00
_cell.angle_gamma   90.00
#
_symmetry.space_group_name_H-M   'P 1'
#
loop_
_entity.id
_entity.type
_entity.pdbx_description
1 polymer ?
#
loop_
_entity_poly.entity_id
_entity_poly.type
_entity_poly.pdbx_seq_one_letter_code
_entity_poly.pdbx_strand_id
1 'polypeptide(L)' 'MTLISLWRDDFAALGRPARDGGRLAFFDSAASAQKPKVVVDALRAALEGPYAN' A
#
# COMPACT_ATOMS: atom_id res chain seq x y z
N MET A 1 16.79 11.22 -16.33
CA MET A 1 16.25 9.87 -16.15
C MET A 1 15.55 9.84 -14.80
N THR A 2 14.25 10.10 -14.77
CA THR A 2 13.50 10.12 -13.52
C THR A 2 13.30 8.67 -13.09
N LEU A 3 13.86 8.27 -11.95
CA LEU A 3 13.64 6.94 -11.38
C LEU A 3 12.17 6.82 -10.94
N ILE A 4 11.30 6.43 -11.86
CA ILE A 4 9.97 5.96 -11.51
C ILE A 4 10.18 4.54 -10.98
N SER A 5 9.88 4.32 -9.70
CA SER A 5 9.99 2.99 -9.10
C SER A 5 9.03 2.03 -9.80
N LEU A 6 9.55 0.90 -10.31
CA LEU A 6 8.78 -0.13 -11.03
C LEU A 6 7.61 -0.71 -10.21
N TRP A 7 7.66 -0.56 -8.90
CA TRP A 7 6.75 -1.18 -7.94
C TRP A 7 5.68 -0.23 -7.40
N ARG A 8 5.63 1.05 -7.84
CA ARG A 8 4.75 2.06 -7.21
C ARG A 8 3.28 1.64 -7.25
N ASP A 9 2.87 1.05 -8.36
CA ASP A 9 1.47 0.70 -8.62
C ASP A 9 0.99 -0.48 -7.75
N ASP A 10 1.91 -1.25 -7.15
CA ASP A 10 1.56 -2.30 -6.19
C ASP A 10 1.05 -1.72 -4.85
N PHE A 11 1.34 -0.45 -4.55
CA PHE A 11 0.98 0.20 -3.29
C PHE A 11 -0.23 1.12 -3.49
N ALA A 12 -1.43 0.54 -3.46
CA ALA A 12 -2.69 1.28 -3.67
C ALA A 12 -2.85 2.53 -2.79
N ALA A 13 -2.29 2.54 -1.57
CA ALA A 13 -2.33 3.69 -0.68
C ALA A 13 -1.61 4.93 -1.26
N LEU A 14 -0.56 4.75 -2.06
CA LEU A 14 0.23 5.84 -2.67
C LEU A 14 -0.48 6.50 -3.86
N GLY A 15 -1.55 5.88 -4.38
CA GLY A 15 -2.40 6.45 -5.43
C GLY A 15 -3.54 7.32 -4.89
N ARG A 16 -3.75 7.37 -3.56
CA ARG A 16 -4.81 8.17 -2.95
C ARG A 16 -4.40 9.65 -2.87
N PRO A 17 -5.37 10.58 -2.96
CA PRO A 17 -5.09 11.98 -2.64
C PRO A 17 -4.65 12.12 -1.18
N ALA A 18 -3.81 13.12 -0.92
CA ALA A 18 -3.53 13.57 0.43
C ALA A 18 -4.79 14.18 1.06
N ARG A 19 -4.78 14.37 2.40
CA ARG A 19 -5.94 14.85 3.15
C ARG A 19 -6.42 16.24 2.70
N ASP A 20 -5.51 17.06 2.20
CA ASP A 20 -5.75 18.39 1.64
C ASP A 20 -6.18 18.37 0.17
N GLY A 21 -6.37 17.19 -0.42
CA GLY A 21 -6.71 16.99 -1.84
C GLY A 21 -5.49 17.00 -2.77
N GLY A 22 -4.27 17.21 -2.25
CA GLY A 22 -3.04 17.21 -3.04
C GLY A 22 -2.56 15.80 -3.44
N ARG A 23 -1.43 15.73 -4.15
CA ARG A 23 -0.74 14.46 -4.40
C ARG A 23 -0.05 13.98 -3.13
N LEU A 24 -0.27 12.72 -2.75
CA LEU A 24 0.35 12.13 -1.56
C LEU A 24 1.86 11.89 -1.77
N ALA A 25 2.67 12.49 -0.91
CA ALA A 25 4.08 12.15 -0.70
C ALA A 25 4.24 11.55 0.71
N PHE A 26 4.42 10.23 0.78
CA PHE A 26 4.49 9.49 2.04
C PHE A 26 5.94 9.34 2.52
N PHE A 27 6.41 10.26 3.37
CA PHE A 27 7.80 10.30 3.89
C PHE A 27 7.98 9.78 5.31
N ASP A 28 7.04 8.95 5.79
CA ASP A 28 7.08 8.37 7.13
C ASP A 28 7.15 6.83 7.11
N SER A 29 7.85 6.29 6.12
CA SER A 29 8.02 4.83 5.98
C SER A 29 8.88 4.23 7.09
N ALA A 30 9.70 5.05 7.77
CA ALA A 30 10.50 4.63 8.91
C ALA A 30 9.63 4.32 10.15
N ALA A 31 8.52 5.04 10.33
CA ALA A 31 7.54 4.70 11.36
C ALA A 31 6.71 3.49 10.95
N SER A 32 6.17 3.48 9.72
CA SER A 32 5.49 2.31 9.15
C SER A 32 5.37 2.41 7.63
N ALA A 33 5.86 1.40 6.92
CA ALA A 33 5.74 1.33 5.47
C ALA A 33 4.32 0.96 5.01
N GLN A 34 3.91 1.51 3.87
CA GLN A 34 2.72 1.06 3.14
C GLN A 34 2.86 -0.40 2.70
N LYS A 35 1.74 -1.08 2.53
CA LYS A 35 1.72 -2.51 2.15
C LYS A 35 1.40 -2.65 0.65
N PRO A 36 2.12 -3.50 -0.10
CA PRO A 36 1.77 -3.81 -1.47
C PRO A 36 0.52 -4.71 -1.52
N LYS A 37 -0.16 -4.72 -2.66
CA LYS A 37 -1.41 -5.45 -2.88
C LYS A 37 -1.31 -6.93 -2.53
N VAL A 38 -0.21 -7.60 -2.88
CA VAL A 38 0.00 -9.03 -2.58
C VAL A 38 -0.10 -9.34 -1.09
N VAL A 39 0.38 -8.45 -0.21
CA VAL A 39 0.30 -8.64 1.25
C VAL A 39 -1.14 -8.47 1.74
N VAL A 40 -1.86 -7.47 1.21
CA VAL A 40 -3.26 -7.22 1.57
C VAL A 40 -4.15 -8.36 1.11
N ASP A 41 -3.94 -8.86 -0.12
CA ASP A 41 -4.70 -9.96 -0.68
C ASP A 41 -4.44 -11.27 0.09
N ALA A 42 -3.19 -11.54 0.52
CA ALA A 42 -2.87 -12.69 1.35
C ALA A 42 -3.57 -12.64 2.72
N LEU A 43 -3.56 -11.48 3.38
CA LEU A 43 -4.30 -11.28 4.63
C LEU A 43 -5.80 -11.53 4.44
N ARG A 44 -6.36 -10.98 3.36
CA ARG A 44 -7.77 -11.17 3.02
C ARG A 44 -8.10 -12.64 2.81
N ALA A 45 -7.30 -13.36 2.03
CA ALA A 45 -7.49 -14.78 1.78
C ALA A 45 -7.43 -15.62 3.06
N ALA A 46 -6.54 -15.27 4.00
CA ALA A 46 -6.47 -15.94 5.30
C ALA A 46 -7.74 -15.73 6.13
N LEU A 47 -8.22 -14.48 6.21
CA LEU A 47 -9.40 -14.10 7.00
C LEU A 47 -10.72 -14.61 6.40
N GLU A 48 -10.83 -14.66 5.07
CA GLU A 48 -12.04 -15.12 4.37
C GLU A 48 -12.07 -16.64 4.16
N GLY A 49 -10.96 -17.35 4.38
CA GLY A 49 -10.84 -18.79 4.12
C GLY A 49 -10.52 -19.60 5.38
N PRO A 50 -9.24 -19.96 5.60
CA PRO A 50 -8.83 -20.94 6.60
C PRO A 50 -8.94 -20.47 8.06
N TYR A 51 -9.09 -19.17 8.30
CA TYR A 51 -9.21 -18.64 9.66
C TYR A 51 -10.55 -19.04 10.28
N ALA A 52 -10.50 -19.81 11.37
CA ALA A 52 -11.66 -20.21 12.18
C ALA A 52 -11.34 -19.94 13.66
N ASN A 53 -12.32 -19.44 14.42
CA ASN A 53 -12.21 -19.14 15.84
C ASN A 53 -13.01 -20.11 16.71
#